data_AF-A0AAG5DG89-F1
#
_entry.id   AF-A0AAG5DG89-F1
#
_cell.length_a   1.000
_cell.length_b   1.000
_cell.length_c   1.000
_cell.angle_alpha   90.00
_cell.angle_beta   90.00
_cell.angle_gamma   90.00
#
_symmetry.space_group_name_H-M   'P 1'
#
loop_
_entity.id
_entity.type
_entity.pdbx_description
1 polymer ?
#
loop_
_entity_poly.entity_id
_entity_poly.type
_entity_poly.pdbx_seq_one_letter_code
_entity_poly.pdbx_strand_id
1 'polypeptide(L)'
;MELGKGVQIVSSSAGTNTNIQLCTANTIVRVMSTYDFATQLCKRYQQKVTGLSGVGMQIAPSVEDPDRSCRVACQDTFIRHRFYLVNGEQGHFPFGTRCNHNESNRYCINGKCLHFGNDGTPVNDSYNTLPNVRIKRNAEIRRSKRHFEYFAPINITEHISQEFIDSLIASIDFSRATGENSNET
;
A
#
# COMPACT_ATOMS: atom_id res chain seq x y z
N MET A 1 -12.43 -8.21 10.41
CA MET A 1 -11.44 -7.17 10.05
C MET A 1 -10.10 -7.85 9.94
N GLU A 2 -9.56 -8.04 8.74
CA GLU A 2 -8.21 -8.59 8.61
C GLU A 2 -7.19 -7.52 9.01
N LEU A 3 -6.32 -7.90 9.95
CA LEU A 3 -5.34 -7.01 10.58
C LEU A 3 -4.12 -6.86 9.66
N GLY A 4 -3.41 -5.73 9.77
CA GLY A 4 -2.09 -5.57 9.15
C GLY A 4 -1.11 -6.64 9.64
N LYS A 5 -0.01 -6.82 8.90
CA LYS A 5 1.07 -7.75 9.26
C LYS A 5 2.28 -6.99 9.79
N GLY A 6 3.12 -7.66 10.55
CA GLY A 6 4.48 -7.19 10.82
C GLY A 6 5.40 -7.54 9.65
N VAL A 7 6.54 -6.86 9.58
CA VAL A 7 7.57 -7.11 8.57
C VAL A 7 8.91 -7.24 9.29
N GLN A 8 9.68 -8.26 8.92
CA GLN A 8 11.02 -8.52 9.45
C GLN A 8 11.99 -8.77 8.30
N ILE A 9 13.27 -8.54 8.55
CA ILE A 9 14.34 -8.94 7.63
C ILE A 9 14.88 -10.28 8.12
N VAL A 10 14.98 -11.25 7.23
CA VAL A 10 15.54 -12.58 7.49
C VAL A 10 16.77 -12.81 6.64
N SER A 11 17.74 -13.54 7.18
CA SER A 11 18.93 -13.99 6.45
C SER A 11 18.89 -15.51 6.27
N SER A 12 19.39 -15.98 5.12
CA SER A 12 19.57 -17.41 4.90
C SER A 12 20.67 -17.95 5.82
N SER A 13 20.46 -19.13 6.41
CA SER A 13 21.49 -19.80 7.22
C SER A 13 22.66 -20.32 6.37
N ALA A 14 22.47 -20.46 5.05
CA ALA A 14 23.44 -21.06 4.13
C ALA A 14 24.11 -20.05 3.18
N GLY A 15 23.86 -18.75 3.33
CA GLY A 15 24.44 -17.71 2.47
C GLY A 15 24.29 -16.30 3.04
N THR A 16 24.72 -15.30 2.27
CA THR A 16 24.63 -13.88 2.65
C THR A 16 23.32 -13.20 2.23
N ASN A 17 22.39 -13.95 1.63
CA ASN A 17 21.17 -13.38 1.08
C ASN A 17 20.20 -13.02 2.20
N THR A 18 19.75 -11.77 2.19
CA THR A 18 18.68 -11.25 3.05
C THR A 18 17.39 -11.17 2.26
N ASN A 19 16.26 -11.37 2.93
CA ASN A 19 14.95 -11.19 2.35
C ASN A 19 14.00 -10.56 3.38
N ILE A 20 12.89 -10.05 2.88
CA ILE A 20 11.79 -9.51 3.68
C ILE A 20 10.85 -10.68 3.98
N GLN A 21 10.36 -10.77 5.21
CA GLN A 21 9.35 -11.75 5.58
C GLN A 21 8.23 -11.10 6.40
N LEU A 22 7.00 -11.54 6.17
CA LEU A 22 5.88 -11.19 7.01
C LEU A 22 6.00 -11.90 8.37
N CYS A 23 5.68 -11.18 9.43
CA CYS A 23 5.61 -11.73 10.77
C CYS A 23 4.33 -11.32 11.49
N THR A 24 4.01 -12.02 12.58
CA THR A 24 2.96 -11.61 13.52
C THR A 24 3.62 -10.91 14.70
N ALA A 25 3.19 -9.70 15.03
CA ALA A 25 3.71 -9.00 16.19
C ALA A 25 3.31 -9.75 17.46
N ASN A 26 4.30 -10.06 18.31
CA ASN A 26 4.07 -10.72 19.61
C ASN A 26 3.31 -9.81 20.58
N THR A 27 3.45 -8.49 20.42
CA THR A 27 2.78 -7.46 21.23
C THR A 27 2.20 -6.38 20.34
N ILE A 28 0.89 -6.22 20.35
CA ILE A 28 0.20 -5.16 19.61
C ILE A 28 0.03 -3.96 20.55
N VAL A 29 0.86 -2.93 20.37
CA VAL A 29 0.85 -1.73 21.24
C VAL A 29 -0.29 -0.79 20.88
N ARG A 30 -0.59 -0.63 19.58
CA ARG A 30 -1.63 0.25 19.09
C ARG A 30 -2.15 -0.23 17.74
N VAL A 31 -3.47 -0.34 17.62
CA VAL A 31 -4.14 -0.60 16.34
C VAL A 31 -4.69 0.71 15.83
N MET A 32 -4.44 1.01 14.56
CA MET A 32 -4.95 2.20 13.90
C MET A 32 -5.45 1.81 12.51
N SER A 33 -6.59 2.39 12.10
CA SER A 33 -7.10 2.17 10.76
C SER A 33 -6.26 2.93 9.72
N THR A 34 -6.32 2.50 8.46
CA THR A 34 -5.65 3.23 7.37
C THR A 34 -6.22 4.64 7.20
N TYR A 35 -7.52 4.82 7.45
CA TYR A 35 -8.17 6.12 7.45
C TYR A 35 -7.64 7.04 8.55
N ASP A 36 -7.49 6.53 9.77
CA ASP A 36 -7.00 7.32 10.91
C ASP A 36 -5.54 7.72 10.72
N PHE A 37 -4.69 6.78 10.27
CA PHE A 37 -3.29 7.06 9.93
C PHE A 37 -3.20 8.15 8.86
N ALA A 38 -3.93 7.97 7.75
CA ALA A 38 -3.91 8.90 6.63
C ALA A 38 -4.41 10.29 7.05
N THR A 39 -5.50 10.36 7.81
CA THR A 39 -6.07 11.62 8.31
C THR A 39 -5.13 12.31 9.30
N GLN A 40 -4.47 11.57 10.19
CA GLN A 40 -3.48 12.15 11.09
C GLN A 40 -2.30 12.75 10.30
N LEU A 41 -1.81 12.06 9.28
CA LEU A 41 -0.76 12.58 8.40
C LEU A 41 -1.23 13.82 7.64
N CYS A 42 -2.40 13.77 7.01
CA CYS A 42 -2.93 14.87 6.21
C CYS A 42 -3.22 16.12 7.05
N LYS A 43 -3.61 15.98 8.32
CA LYS A 43 -3.71 17.11 9.27
C LYS A 43 -2.36 17.80 9.48
N ARG A 44 -1.26 17.04 9.60
CA ARG A 44 0.10 17.61 9.70
C ARG A 44 0.50 18.34 8.41
N TYR A 45 0.15 17.78 7.26
CA TYR A 45 0.43 18.41 5.96
C TYR A 45 -0.40 19.66 5.72
N GLN A 46 -1.66 19.68 6.16
CA GLN A 46 -2.54 20.85 6.07
C GLN A 46 -1.95 22.10 6.75
N GLN A 47 -1.18 21.92 7.82
CA GLN A 47 -0.49 23.03 8.49
C GLN A 47 0.62 23.65 7.64
N LYS A 48 1.16 22.91 6.66
CA LYS A 48 2.28 23.33 5.80
C LYS A 48 1.87 23.65 4.36
N VAL A 49 0.82 23.00 3.87
CA VAL A 49 0.34 23.07 2.49
C VAL A 49 -1.09 23.59 2.48
N THR A 50 -1.29 24.74 1.85
CA THR A 50 -2.61 25.35 1.69
C THR A 50 -3.48 24.51 0.73
N GLY A 51 -4.79 24.56 0.91
CA GLY A 51 -5.73 23.86 0.02
C GLY A 51 -6.03 22.40 0.40
N LEU A 52 -5.50 21.89 1.52
CA LEU A 52 -5.85 20.55 2.03
C LEU A 52 -6.93 20.63 3.12
N SER A 53 -7.86 19.67 3.14
CA SER A 53 -8.91 19.59 4.18
C SER A 53 -8.42 18.97 5.49
N GLY A 54 -7.28 18.26 5.46
CA GLY A 54 -6.77 17.46 6.56
C GLY A 54 -7.33 16.03 6.60
N VAL A 55 -8.29 15.69 5.74
CA VAL A 55 -8.81 14.31 5.61
C VAL A 55 -7.91 13.51 4.69
N GLY A 56 -7.55 12.30 5.11
CA GLY A 56 -6.71 11.38 4.35
C GLY A 56 -7.42 10.07 4.04
N MET A 57 -6.98 9.40 2.97
CA MET A 57 -7.47 8.08 2.61
C MET A 57 -6.40 7.20 1.96
N GLN A 58 -6.65 5.90 1.99
CA GLN A 58 -6.00 4.92 1.13
C GLN A 58 -6.78 4.82 -0.18
N ILE A 59 -6.13 4.98 -1.32
CA ILE A 59 -6.78 4.87 -2.64
C ILE A 59 -6.52 3.48 -3.22
N ALA A 60 -7.54 2.86 -3.80
CA ALA A 60 -7.42 1.56 -4.46
C ALA A 60 -6.41 1.60 -5.62
N PRO A 61 -5.69 0.51 -5.93
CA PRO A 61 -4.70 0.47 -7.01
C PRO A 61 -5.28 0.80 -8.41
N SER A 62 -4.44 1.22 -9.36
CA SER A 62 -4.78 1.47 -10.80
C SER A 62 -3.90 0.65 -11.73
N VAL A 63 -4.28 0.63 -13.02
CA VAL A 63 -3.41 0.13 -14.09
C VAL A 63 -2.17 1.00 -14.24
N GLU A 64 -2.34 2.32 -14.18
CA GLU A 64 -1.24 3.28 -14.34
C GLU A 64 -0.32 3.31 -13.12
N ASP A 65 -0.86 2.96 -11.95
CA ASP A 65 -0.19 3.05 -10.68
C ASP A 65 -0.76 1.99 -9.70
N PRO A 66 -0.22 0.77 -9.71
CA PRO A 66 -0.64 -0.31 -8.82
C PRO A 66 -0.19 -0.09 -7.36
N ASP A 67 0.83 0.74 -7.15
CA ASP A 67 1.43 0.99 -5.82
C ASP A 67 0.73 2.11 -5.04
N ARG A 68 -0.15 2.90 -5.67
CA ARG A 68 -0.78 4.07 -5.01
C ARG A 68 -1.55 3.74 -3.73
N SER A 69 -2.00 2.50 -3.55
CA SER A 69 -2.60 2.02 -2.31
C SER A 69 -1.63 1.99 -1.12
N CYS A 70 -0.33 2.09 -1.36
CA CYS A 70 0.68 2.21 -0.32
C CYS A 70 1.15 3.64 -0.08
N ARG A 71 0.50 4.61 -0.72
CA ARG A 71 0.72 6.04 -0.51
C ARG A 71 -0.54 6.70 0.02
N VAL A 72 -0.36 7.60 0.99
CA VAL A 72 -1.43 8.38 1.58
C VAL A 72 -1.90 9.43 0.57
N ALA A 73 -3.20 9.55 0.42
CA ALA A 73 -3.81 10.60 -0.37
C ALA A 73 -4.55 11.60 0.54
N CYS A 74 -4.25 12.89 0.38
CA CYS A 74 -4.89 13.96 1.14
C CYS A 74 -5.96 14.66 0.31
N GLN A 75 -7.12 14.88 0.91
CA GLN A 75 -8.27 15.48 0.25
C GLN A 75 -8.07 17.00 0.08
N ASP A 76 -8.51 17.51 -1.07
CA ASP A 76 -8.60 18.93 -1.35
C ASP A 76 -9.69 19.59 -0.48
N THR A 77 -9.43 20.80 0.01
CA THR A 77 -10.35 21.53 0.89
C THR A 77 -11.61 22.02 0.17
N PHE A 78 -11.49 22.37 -1.11
CA PHE A 78 -12.60 22.92 -1.91
C PHE A 78 -13.31 21.83 -2.71
N ILE A 79 -12.57 20.82 -3.19
CA ILE A 79 -13.09 19.76 -4.06
C ILE A 79 -13.08 18.42 -3.32
N ARG A 80 -14.18 18.09 -2.64
CA ARG A 80 -14.30 16.91 -1.76
C ARG A 80 -13.96 15.55 -2.41
N HIS A 81 -14.05 15.42 -3.72
CA HIS A 81 -13.74 14.16 -4.42
C HIS A 81 -12.33 14.14 -5.02
N ARG A 82 -11.52 15.18 -4.78
CA ARG A 82 -10.14 15.26 -5.26
C ARG A 82 -9.19 14.94 -4.12
N PHE A 83 -8.25 14.04 -4.41
CA PHE A 83 -7.21 13.63 -3.49
C PHE A 83 -5.85 13.73 -4.16
N TYR A 84 -4.88 14.31 -3.46
CA TYR A 84 -3.50 14.42 -3.91
C TYR A 84 -2.66 13.39 -3.18
N LEU A 85 -1.87 12.61 -3.92
CA LEU A 85 -0.91 11.69 -3.32
C LEU A 85 0.20 12.50 -2.64
N VAL A 86 0.53 12.12 -1.42
CA VAL A 86 1.66 12.70 -0.69
C VAL A 86 2.96 12.20 -1.32
N ASN A 87 3.86 13.13 -1.62
CA ASN A 87 5.16 12.83 -2.22
C ASN A 87 6.20 12.48 -1.14
N GLY A 88 7.11 11.57 -1.50
CA GLY A 88 8.22 11.13 -0.65
C GLY A 88 7.82 10.08 0.40
N GLU A 89 8.82 9.56 1.12
CA GLU A 89 8.68 8.44 2.05
C GLU A 89 7.73 8.70 3.23
N GLN A 90 7.63 9.96 3.65
CA GLN A 90 6.70 10.40 4.70
C GLN A 90 5.23 10.23 4.30
N GLY A 91 4.94 10.07 3.00
CA GLY A 91 3.63 9.77 2.46
C GLY A 91 3.29 8.28 2.42
N HIS A 92 4.18 7.38 2.84
CA HIS A 92 3.96 5.95 2.74
C HIS A 92 3.13 5.42 3.91
N PHE A 93 2.27 4.44 3.62
CA PHE A 93 1.63 3.67 4.69
C PHE A 93 2.67 2.82 5.45
N PRO A 94 2.44 2.53 6.75
CA PRO A 94 3.33 1.70 7.53
C PRO A 94 3.54 0.33 6.90
N PHE A 95 4.71 -0.27 7.15
CA PHE A 95 5.02 -1.61 6.64
C PHE A 95 3.99 -2.63 7.12
N GLY A 96 3.60 -3.52 6.20
CA GLY A 96 2.60 -4.54 6.50
C GLY A 96 1.15 -4.05 6.48
N THR A 97 0.90 -2.78 6.09
CA THR A 97 -0.44 -2.30 5.76
C THR A 97 -0.97 -3.03 4.54
N ARG A 98 -2.20 -3.55 4.58
CA ARG A 98 -2.81 -4.21 3.42
C ARG A 98 -3.08 -3.21 2.30
N CYS A 99 -2.73 -3.54 1.06
CA CYS A 99 -2.83 -2.63 -0.08
C CYS A 99 -3.84 -3.04 -1.16
N ASN A 100 -4.26 -4.30 -1.20
CA ASN A 100 -5.36 -4.76 -2.05
C ASN A 100 -6.37 -5.51 -1.18
N HIS A 101 -7.64 -5.10 -1.23
CA HIS A 101 -8.72 -5.74 -0.46
C HIS A 101 -9.29 -7.00 -1.12
N ASN A 102 -9.09 -7.16 -2.43
CA ASN A 102 -9.62 -8.29 -3.18
C ASN A 102 -8.65 -9.47 -3.21
N GLU A 103 -7.36 -9.19 -3.10
CA GLU A 103 -6.33 -10.22 -2.97
C GLU A 103 -5.88 -10.35 -1.54
N SER A 104 -5.75 -11.58 -1.09
CA SER A 104 -5.04 -11.90 0.14
C SER A 104 -3.54 -11.76 -0.08
N ASN A 105 -2.79 -11.49 1.00
CA ASN A 105 -1.33 -11.48 1.02
C ASN A 105 -0.64 -10.36 0.23
N ARG A 106 -1.32 -9.22 0.02
CA ARG A 106 -0.66 -8.00 -0.51
C ARG A 106 -0.48 -6.94 0.58
N TYR A 107 0.77 -6.53 0.80
CA TYR A 107 1.12 -5.59 1.86
C TYR A 107 2.14 -4.53 1.41
N CYS A 108 2.07 -3.38 2.07
CA CYS A 108 2.93 -2.25 1.80
C CYS A 108 4.33 -2.44 2.37
N ILE A 109 5.34 -2.26 1.53
CA ILE A 109 6.75 -2.14 1.90
C ILE A 109 7.27 -0.87 1.25
N ASN A 110 7.65 0.13 2.05
CA ASN A 110 8.17 1.42 1.61
C ASN A 110 7.43 2.04 0.40
N GLY A 111 6.11 2.14 0.49
CA GLY A 111 5.28 2.75 -0.57
C GLY A 111 5.00 1.84 -1.76
N LYS A 112 5.42 0.57 -1.71
CA LYS A 112 5.22 -0.45 -2.75
C LYS A 112 4.28 -1.55 -2.28
N CYS A 113 3.37 -1.99 -3.14
CA CYS A 113 2.37 -3.02 -2.82
C CYS A 113 2.85 -4.40 -3.28
N LEU A 114 3.49 -5.16 -2.38
CA LEU A 114 4.09 -6.44 -2.72
C LEU A 114 3.15 -7.61 -2.42
N HIS A 115 3.20 -8.64 -3.26
CA HIS A 115 2.53 -9.92 -3.02
C HIS A 115 3.47 -10.88 -2.28
N PHE A 116 2.95 -11.54 -1.26
CA PHE A 116 3.70 -12.47 -0.42
C PHE A 116 3.17 -13.88 -0.58
N GLY A 117 4.10 -14.83 -0.70
CA GLY A 117 3.82 -16.25 -0.75
C GLY A 117 3.33 -16.80 0.58
N ASN A 118 3.03 -18.10 0.60
CA ASN A 118 2.60 -18.79 1.82
C ASN A 118 3.71 -18.90 2.88
N ASP A 119 4.96 -18.83 2.45
CA ASP A 119 6.16 -18.75 3.28
C ASP A 119 6.38 -17.34 3.87
N GLY A 120 5.53 -16.39 3.48
CA GLY A 120 5.59 -15.01 3.94
C GLY A 120 6.69 -14.18 3.31
N THR A 121 7.33 -14.64 2.22
CA THR A 121 8.34 -13.86 1.49
C THR A 121 7.74 -13.24 0.20
N PRO A 122 8.29 -12.13 -0.32
CA PRO A 122 7.84 -11.53 -1.57
C PRO A 122 7.97 -12.52 -2.73
N VAL A 123 6.93 -12.63 -3.54
CA VAL A 123 6.97 -13.46 -4.76
C VAL A 123 7.56 -12.65 -5.90
N ASN A 124 8.50 -13.23 -6.65
CA ASN A 124 9.15 -12.55 -7.78
C ASN A 124 8.16 -12.18 -8.89
N ASP A 125 7.21 -13.08 -9.18
CA ASP A 125 6.19 -12.86 -10.20
C ASP A 125 4.81 -12.91 -9.56
N SER A 126 4.04 -11.84 -9.69
CA SER A 126 2.67 -11.82 -9.17
C SER A 126 1.70 -11.16 -10.13
N TYR A 127 0.43 -11.53 -10.02
CA TYR A 127 -0.66 -10.89 -10.75
C TYR A 127 -1.40 -9.96 -9.81
N ASN A 128 -1.58 -8.70 -10.19
CA ASN A 128 -2.40 -7.74 -9.44
C ASN A 128 -3.74 -7.57 -10.14
N THR A 129 -4.81 -8.06 -9.52
CA THR A 129 -6.18 -7.92 -9.99
C THR A 129 -6.70 -6.53 -9.62
N LEU A 130 -6.98 -5.75 -10.64
CA LEU A 130 -7.47 -4.38 -10.51
C LEU A 130 -8.99 -4.36 -10.72
N PRO A 131 -9.80 -4.32 -9.64
CA PRO A 131 -11.26 -4.45 -9.73
C PRO A 131 -11.95 -3.25 -10.39
N ASN A 132 -11.34 -2.08 -10.21
CA ASN A 132 -11.88 -0.80 -10.63
C ASN A 132 -11.51 -0.47 -12.07
N VAL A 133 -10.69 -1.32 -12.72
CA VAL A 133 -10.34 -1.19 -14.12
C VAL A 133 -10.83 -2.41 -14.88
N ARG A 134 -11.55 -2.17 -15.96
CA ARG A 134 -12.47 -3.12 -16.56
C ARG A 134 -12.41 -3.00 -18.06
N ILE A 135 -11.98 -4.07 -18.75
CA ILE A 135 -11.96 -4.11 -20.21
C ILE A 135 -13.29 -4.64 -20.71
N LYS A 136 -13.84 -3.97 -21.73
CA LYS A 136 -15.06 -4.40 -22.42
C LYS A 136 -14.79 -5.77 -23.06
N ARG A 137 -15.51 -6.81 -22.65
CA ARG A 137 -15.46 -8.10 -23.36
C ARG A 137 -15.93 -7.87 -24.80
N ASN A 138 -15.24 -8.45 -25.78
CA ASN A 138 -15.70 -8.50 -27.18
C ASN A 138 -16.92 -9.42 -27.27
N ALA A 139 -18.07 -8.93 -26.79
CA ALA A 139 -19.36 -9.51 -27.10
C ALA A 139 -19.83 -8.84 -28.40
N GLU A 140 -19.76 -9.59 -29.50
CA GLU A 140 -20.55 -9.26 -30.68
C GLU A 140 -22.02 -9.12 -30.25
N ILE A 141 -22.70 -8.12 -30.81
CA ILE A 141 -24.17 -8.01 -30.91
C ILE A 141 -24.92 -7.32 -29.74
N ARG A 142 -25.50 -6.17 -30.14
CA ARG A 142 -26.75 -5.50 -29.71
C ARG A 142 -26.82 -4.89 -28.30
N ARG A 143 -26.84 -3.55 -28.30
CA ARG A 143 -27.49 -2.63 -27.33
C ARG A 143 -28.00 -3.31 -26.04
N SER A 144 -27.10 -3.78 -25.20
CA SER A 144 -27.43 -4.19 -23.84
C SER A 144 -26.86 -3.15 -22.89
N LYS A 145 -27.69 -2.76 -21.92
CA LYS A 145 -27.43 -1.72 -20.93
C LYS A 145 -26.07 -1.95 -20.25
N ARG A 146 -25.40 -0.86 -19.85
CA ARG A 146 -24.13 -0.84 -19.10
C ARG A 146 -24.28 -1.52 -17.73
N HIS A 147 -24.52 -2.83 -17.70
CA HIS A 147 -24.59 -3.60 -16.46
C HIS A 147 -23.17 -3.90 -16.00
N PHE A 148 -22.90 -3.65 -14.73
CA PHE A 148 -21.60 -3.80 -14.09
C PHE A 148 -21.06 -5.24 -14.16
N GLU A 149 -21.91 -6.25 -14.39
CA GLU A 149 -21.50 -7.66 -14.46
C GLU A 149 -20.79 -8.08 -15.77
N TYR A 150 -20.81 -7.25 -16.82
CA TYR A 150 -20.22 -7.61 -18.12
C TYR A 150 -18.71 -7.39 -18.24
N PHE A 151 -18.06 -6.89 -17.18
CA PHE A 151 -16.66 -6.53 -17.21
C PHE A 151 -15.83 -7.39 -16.26
N ALA A 152 -14.73 -7.95 -16.76
CA ALA A 152 -13.76 -8.68 -15.94
C ALA A 152 -12.71 -7.71 -15.36
N PRO A 153 -12.20 -7.95 -14.14
CA PRO A 153 -11.03 -7.26 -13.62
C PRO A 153 -9.81 -7.54 -14.53
N ILE A 154 -8.91 -6.57 -14.63
CA ILE A 154 -7.65 -6.70 -15.36
C ILE A 154 -6.60 -7.26 -14.41
N ASN A 155 -5.81 -8.23 -14.87
CA ASN A 155 -4.65 -8.73 -14.16
C ASN A 155 -3.39 -8.14 -14.78
N ILE A 156 -2.55 -7.51 -13.97
CA ILE A 156 -1.24 -7.01 -14.40
C ILE A 156 -0.17 -7.94 -13.83
N THR A 157 0.74 -8.40 -14.69
CA THR A 157 1.97 -9.10 -14.28
C THR A 157 2.96 -8.11 -13.72
N GLU A 158 3.28 -8.26 -12.44
CA GLU A 158 4.33 -7.52 -11.75
C GLU A 158 5.54 -8.45 -11.59
N HIS A 159 6.69 -8.02 -12.10
CA HIS A 159 7.98 -8.71 -11.95
C HIS A 159 8.86 -7.94 -10.97
N ILE A 160 9.35 -8.62 -9.95
CA ILE A 160 10.18 -8.10 -8.88
C ILE A 160 11.58 -8.71 -9.01
N SER A 161 12.59 -7.87 -9.22
CA SER A 161 14.00 -8.31 -9.26
C SER A 161 14.59 -8.40 -7.85
N GLN A 162 15.62 -9.23 -7.68
CA GLN A 162 16.35 -9.33 -6.41
C GLN A 162 17.01 -8.00 -6.02
N GLU A 163 17.55 -7.27 -7.00
CA GLU A 163 18.14 -5.94 -6.80
C GLU A 163 17.15 -4.94 -6.19
N PHE A 164 15.88 -5.04 -6.61
CA PHE A 164 14.82 -4.22 -6.05
C PHE A 164 14.51 -4.59 -4.60
N ILE A 165 14.47 -5.89 -4.28
CA ILE A 165 14.32 -6.37 -2.89
C ILE A 165 15.48 -5.86 -2.03
N ASP A 166 16.72 -5.94 -2.52
CA ASP A 166 17.89 -5.46 -1.79
C ASP A 166 17.83 -3.94 -1.57
N SER A 167 17.34 -3.17 -2.56
CA SER A 167 17.10 -1.73 -2.42
C SER A 167 16.03 -1.41 -1.38
N LEU A 168 14.97 -2.22 -1.31
CA LEU A 168 13.92 -2.07 -0.30
C LEU A 168 14.49 -2.35 1.09
N ILE A 169 15.25 -3.43 1.24
CA ILE A 169 15.93 -3.79 2.49
C ILE A 169 16.85 -2.66 2.96
N ALA A 170 17.63 -2.07 2.06
CA ALA A 170 18.50 -0.93 2.38
C ALA A 170 17.73 0.32 2.83
N SER A 171 16.49 0.50 2.36
CA SER A 171 15.62 1.64 2.72
C SER A 171 14.79 1.41 4.00
N ILE A 172 14.75 0.19 4.53
CA ILE A 172 13.99 -0.13 5.73
C ILE A 172 14.81 0.29 6.95
N ASP A 173 14.41 1.39 7.58
CA ASP A 173 14.88 1.78 8.91
C ASP A 173 13.79 1.53 9.95
N PHE A 174 13.91 0.43 10.70
CA PHE A 174 13.00 0.09 11.80
C PHE A 174 13.12 1.05 13.01
N SER A 175 14.14 1.91 13.04
CA SER A 175 14.41 2.84 14.14
C SER A 175 13.45 4.04 14.17
N ARG A 176 12.67 4.26 13.10
CA ARG A 176 11.78 5.43 12.95
C ARG A 176 10.56 5.43 13.88
N ALA A 177 10.38 4.38 14.69
CA ALA A 177 9.25 4.22 15.62
C ALA A 177 9.48 4.83 17.03
N THR A 178 10.69 5.29 17.37
CA THR A 178 11.03 5.75 18.75
C THR A 178 11.15 7.28 18.90
N GLY A 179 10.84 8.08 17.87
CA GLY A 179 11.23 9.50 17.80
C GLY A 179 10.18 10.57 18.08
N GLU A 180 9.03 10.29 18.69
CA GLU A 180 8.04 11.32 19.08
C GLU A 180 7.56 11.08 20.53
N ASN A 181 8.44 11.29 21.52
CA ASN A 181 8.07 11.48 22.94
C ASN A 181 9.26 12.01 23.78
N SER A 182 9.91 13.08 23.33
CA SER A 182 10.83 13.84 24.18
C SER A 182 10.84 15.29 23.72
N ASN A 183 9.90 16.07 24.25
CA ASN A 183 10.04 17.50 24.55
C ASN A 183 8.72 18.01 25.13
N GLU A 184 8.51 17.73 26.42
CA GLU A 184 7.59 18.48 27.27
C GLU A 184 8.30 18.69 28.61
N THR A 185 9.07 19.77 28.68
CA THR A 185 9.48 20.48 29.90
C THR A 185 9.73 21.94 29.53
#